data_AF-A0A7C4HBF3-F1
#
_entry.id   AF-A0A7C4HBF3-F1
#
_cell.length_a   1.000
_cell.length_b   1.000
_cell.length_c   1.000
_cell.angle_alpha   90.00
_cell.angle_beta   90.00
_cell.angle_gamma   90.00
#
_symmetry.space_group_name_H-M   'P 1'
#
loop_
_entity.id
_entity.type
_entity.pdbx_description
1 polymer ?
#
loop_
_entity_poly.entity_id
_entity_poly.type
_entity_poly.pdbx_seq_one_letter_code
_entity_poly.pdbx_strand_id
1 'polypeptide(L)'
;MPNRKKIYEDNDIVVVLAPRDEELPGLVIDIIKKKGFPMFFDELIKEFSGIAGEDRLRKAVNHLLALKQLIEYPDGSLGLPGMEWKPRRSKKRKRKRTPRLMSEIGEPRIYYISPEH
;
A
#
# COMPACT_ATOMS: atom_id res chain seq x y z
N MET A 1 -11.21 11.07 50.26
CA MET A 1 -10.52 10.09 49.39
C MET A 1 -11.12 10.18 47.98
N PRO A 2 -10.49 10.80 46.98
CA PRO A 2 -11.00 10.73 45.62
C PRO A 2 -10.42 9.51 44.89
N ASN A 3 -11.36 8.69 44.42
CA ASN A 3 -11.17 7.53 43.55
C ASN A 3 -10.72 8.02 42.15
N ARG A 4 -9.47 7.75 41.75
CA ARG A 4 -9.00 7.95 40.37
C ARG A 4 -8.84 6.60 39.70
N LYS A 5 -9.86 6.23 38.92
CA LYS A 5 -9.79 5.16 37.92
C LYS A 5 -8.81 5.61 36.84
N LYS A 6 -7.65 4.96 36.72
CA LYS A 6 -6.73 5.14 35.59
C LYS A 6 -7.38 4.50 34.35
N ILE A 7 -7.55 5.27 33.27
CA ILE A 7 -8.23 4.85 32.03
C ILE A 7 -7.31 5.14 30.82
N TYR A 8 -6.06 4.69 30.87
CA TYR A 8 -5.22 4.67 29.68
C TYR A 8 -4.34 3.41 29.73
N GLU A 9 -4.69 2.45 28.88
CA GLU A 9 -3.79 1.38 28.45
C GLU A 9 -2.92 1.97 27.35
N ASP A 10 -1.62 2.07 27.62
CA ASP A 10 -0.62 2.39 26.60
C ASP A 10 -0.68 1.31 25.52
N ASN A 11 -1.15 1.67 24.32
CA ASN A 11 -0.92 0.82 23.16
C ASN A 11 0.58 0.83 22.92
N ASP A 12 1.22 -0.32 23.04
CA ASP A 12 2.62 -0.55 22.70
C ASP A 12 2.95 0.08 21.34
N ILE A 13 3.63 1.23 21.36
CA ILE A 13 4.15 1.86 20.15
C ILE A 13 5.39 1.07 19.76
N VAL A 14 5.22 0.07 18.89
CA VAL A 14 6.35 -0.60 18.26
C VAL A 14 6.90 0.33 17.17
N VAL A 15 8.04 0.97 17.45
CA VAL A 15 8.79 1.75 16.46
C VAL A 15 9.50 0.77 15.53
N VAL A 16 8.82 0.37 14.46
CA VAL A 16 9.45 -0.38 13.35
C VAL A 16 9.95 0.65 12.34
N LEU A 17 11.18 0.48 11.84
CA LEU A 17 11.63 1.22 10.67
C LEU A 17 10.65 0.97 9.53
N ALA A 18 10.01 2.04 9.04
CA ALA A 18 9.15 1.95 7.87
C ALA A 18 9.98 1.40 6.70
N PRO A 19 9.43 0.48 5.89
CA PRO A 19 10.15 -0.05 4.74
C PRO A 19 10.54 1.07 3.79
N ARG A 20 11.69 0.88 3.15
CA ARG A 20 12.14 1.76 2.06
C ARG A 20 11.19 1.62 0.88
N ASP A 21 11.12 2.65 0.04
CA ASP A 21 10.23 2.66 -1.12
C ASP A 21 10.55 1.49 -2.08
N GLU A 22 11.81 1.08 -2.16
CA GLU A 22 12.30 -0.05 -2.98
C GLU A 22 11.83 -1.42 -2.45
N GLU A 23 11.61 -1.53 -1.14
CA GLU A 23 11.19 -2.76 -0.46
C GLU A 23 9.67 -2.95 -0.49
N LEU A 24 8.93 -1.85 -0.63
CA LEU A 24 7.48 -1.83 -0.54
C LEU A 24 6.77 -2.70 -1.60
N PRO A 25 7.22 -2.77 -2.88
CA PRO A 25 6.69 -3.72 -3.86
C PRO A 25 6.80 -5.19 -3.41
N GLY A 26 7.93 -5.58 -2.82
CA GLY A 26 8.16 -6.94 -2.31
C GLY A 26 7.15 -7.29 -1.21
N LEU A 27 6.98 -6.39 -0.23
CA LEU A 27 6.02 -6.58 0.86
C LEU A 27 4.58 -6.73 0.37
N VAL A 28 4.18 -6.00 -0.69
CA VAL A 28 2.83 -6.13 -1.27
C VAL A 28 2.61 -7.54 -1.82
N ILE A 29 3.59 -8.08 -2.54
CA ILE A 29 3.53 -9.45 -3.06
C ILE A 29 3.42 -10.44 -1.89
N ASP A 30 4.23 -10.28 -0.85
CA ASP A 30 4.27 -11.21 0.27
C ASP A 30 2.96 -11.23 1.07
N ILE A 31 2.33 -10.08 1.28
CA ILE A 31 1.01 -10.01 1.93
C ILE A 31 -0.05 -10.71 1.09
N ILE A 32 -0.07 -10.49 -0.23
CA ILE A 32 -1.05 -11.15 -1.12
C ILE A 32 -0.81 -12.67 -1.14
N LYS A 33 0.46 -13.13 -1.19
CA LYS A 33 0.81 -14.56 -1.07
C LYS A 33 0.34 -15.14 0.26
N LYS A 34 0.62 -14.46 1.37
CA LYS A 34 0.26 -14.90 2.72
C LYS A 34 -1.25 -15.03 2.90
N LYS A 35 -2.04 -14.12 2.31
CA LYS A 35 -3.50 -14.20 2.33
C LYS A 35 -4.03 -15.30 1.42
N GLY A 36 -3.35 -15.57 0.31
CA GLY A 36 -3.71 -16.64 -0.63
C GLY A 36 -4.90 -16.30 -1.54
N PHE A 37 -5.31 -15.04 -1.61
CA PHE A 37 -6.37 -14.58 -2.53
C PHE A 37 -6.15 -13.13 -3.01
N PRO A 38 -6.74 -12.72 -4.14
CA PRO A 38 -6.64 -11.34 -4.64
C PRO A 38 -7.29 -10.31 -3.69
N MET A 39 -6.57 -9.24 -3.36
CA MET A 39 -6.96 -8.23 -2.39
C MET A 39 -7.37 -6.91 -3.05
N PHE A 40 -8.37 -6.23 -2.51
CA PHE A 40 -8.69 -4.87 -2.95
C PHE A 40 -7.67 -3.87 -2.40
N PHE A 41 -7.50 -2.74 -3.10
CA PHE A 41 -6.55 -1.72 -2.67
C PHE A 41 -6.86 -1.17 -1.27
N ASP A 42 -8.14 -1.03 -0.90
CA ASP A 42 -8.54 -0.59 0.44
C ASP A 42 -8.24 -1.63 1.52
N GLU A 43 -8.20 -2.92 1.18
CA GLU A 43 -7.73 -3.96 2.09
C GLU A 43 -6.22 -3.90 2.24
N LEU A 44 -5.48 -3.68 1.15
CA LEU A 44 -4.04 -3.46 1.21
C LEU A 44 -3.72 -2.23 2.08
N ILE A 45 -4.45 -1.11 1.95
CA ILE A 45 -4.26 0.06 2.83
C ILE A 45 -4.37 -0.33 4.31
N LYS A 46 -5.35 -1.17 4.67
CA LYS A 46 -5.54 -1.63 6.05
C LYS A 46 -4.38 -2.50 6.53
N GLU A 47 -3.90 -3.42 5.71
CA GLU A 47 -2.75 -4.27 6.05
C GLU A 47 -1.44 -3.48 6.17
N PHE A 48 -1.30 -2.38 5.42
CA PHE A 48 -0.13 -1.51 5.45
C PHE A 48 -0.28 -0.31 6.41
N SER A 49 -1.38 -0.22 7.15
CA SER A 49 -1.59 0.85 8.13
C SER A 49 -0.50 0.80 9.21
N GLY A 50 0.23 1.90 9.39
CA GLY A 50 1.38 1.96 10.29
C GLY A 50 2.71 1.45 9.70
N ILE A 51 2.69 0.85 8.50
CA ILE A 51 3.88 0.40 7.77
C ILE A 51 4.24 1.41 6.68
N ALA A 52 3.28 1.77 5.83
CA ALA A 52 3.49 2.68 4.71
C ALA A 52 2.29 3.59 4.47
N GLY A 53 2.55 4.80 3.97
CA GLY A 53 1.50 5.72 3.56
C GLY A 53 0.80 5.25 2.29
N GLU A 54 -0.48 5.61 2.12
CA GLU A 54 -1.29 5.21 0.97
C GLU A 54 -0.65 5.60 -0.37
N ASP A 55 -0.01 6.77 -0.46
CA ASP A 55 0.65 7.21 -1.71
C ASP A 55 1.81 6.30 -2.12
N ARG A 56 2.62 5.90 -1.14
CA ARG A 56 3.74 4.97 -1.37
C ARG A 56 3.21 3.59 -1.78
N LEU A 57 2.18 3.10 -1.10
CA LEU A 57 1.51 1.86 -1.46
C LEU A 57 0.91 1.92 -2.87
N ARG A 58 0.34 3.07 -3.26
CA ARG A 58 -0.20 3.29 -4.61
C ARG A 58 0.88 3.19 -5.66
N LYS A 59 2.05 3.82 -5.44
CA LYS A 59 3.22 3.75 -6.32
C LYS A 59 3.73 2.32 -6.44
N ALA A 60 3.92 1.62 -5.32
CA ALA A 60 4.36 0.22 -5.31
C ALA A 60 3.42 -0.70 -6.10
N VAL A 61 2.10 -0.62 -5.86
CA VAL A 61 1.11 -1.41 -6.62
C VAL A 61 1.13 -1.07 -8.11
N ASN A 62 1.24 0.22 -8.47
CA ASN A 62 1.28 0.62 -9.89
C ASN A 62 2.56 0.13 -10.58
N HIS A 63 3.67 0.09 -9.86
CA HIS A 63 4.93 -0.47 -10.34
C HIS A 63 4.82 -1.97 -10.59
N LEU A 64 4.27 -2.72 -9.64
CA LEU A 64 4.01 -4.16 -9.79
C LEU A 64 3.06 -4.48 -10.94
N LEU A 65 2.01 -3.66 -11.15
CA LEU A 65 1.12 -3.78 -12.30
C LEU A 65 1.87 -3.52 -13.62
N ALA A 66 2.78 -2.55 -13.64
CA ALA A 66 3.58 -2.26 -14.83
C ALA A 66 4.56 -3.38 -15.16
N LEU A 67 5.14 -4.02 -14.13
CA LEU A 67 5.99 -5.20 -14.25
C LEU A 67 5.22 -6.51 -14.52
N LYS A 68 3.88 -6.47 -14.58
CA LYS A 68 3.00 -7.65 -14.68
C LYS A 68 3.19 -8.68 -13.55
N GLN A 69 3.77 -8.27 -12.43
CA GLN A 69 3.88 -9.08 -11.21
C GLN A 69 2.59 -9.06 -10.39
N LEU A 70 1.76 -8.04 -10.59
CA LEU A 70 0.35 -8.04 -10.19
C LEU A 70 -0.54 -7.95 -11.42
N ILE A 71 -1.74 -8.49 -11.28
CA ILE A 71 -2.85 -8.32 -12.21
C ILE A 71 -4.07 -7.75 -11.47
N GLU A 72 -4.87 -6.96 -12.19
CA GLU A 72 -6.14 -6.46 -11.70
C GLU A 72 -7.28 -7.35 -12.24
N TYR A 73 -8.06 -7.94 -11.34
CA TYR A 73 -9.22 -8.77 -11.67
C TYR A 73 -10.46 -7.93 -11.99
N PRO A 74 -11.52 -8.51 -12.58
CA PRO A 74 -12.71 -7.76 -13.01
C PRO A 74 -13.44 -6.98 -11.91
N ASP A 75 -13.36 -7.42 -10.65
CA ASP A 75 -13.92 -6.71 -9.50
C ASP A 75 -13.03 -5.57 -8.98
N GLY A 76 -11.81 -5.45 -9.52
CA GLY A 76 -10.80 -4.47 -9.10
C GLY A 76 -9.89 -4.98 -7.97
N SER A 77 -9.97 -6.26 -7.60
CA SER A 77 -9.00 -6.89 -6.72
C SER A 77 -7.65 -7.10 -7.43
N LEU A 78 -6.57 -7.12 -6.65
CA LEU A 78 -5.19 -7.22 -7.08
C LEU A 78 -4.65 -8.56 -6.62
N GLY A 79 -4.15 -9.38 -7.54
CA GLY A 79 -3.53 -10.65 -7.20
C GLY A 79 -2.37 -10.98 -8.11
N LEU A 80 -1.72 -12.10 -7.80
CA LEU A 80 -0.59 -12.58 -8.60
C LEU A 80 -1.09 -13.25 -9.88
N PRO A 81 -0.30 -13.23 -10.96
CA PRO A 81 -0.57 -14.02 -12.15
C PRO A 81 -0.80 -15.50 -11.79
N GLY A 82 -1.89 -16.08 -12.29
CA GLY A 82 -2.24 -17.49 -12.04
C GLY A 82 -2.90 -17.77 -10.68
N MET A 83 -3.17 -16.76 -9.86
CA MET A 83 -3.90 -16.93 -8.61
C MET A 83 -5.39 -17.23 -8.87
N GLU A 84 -5.95 -18.17 -8.11
CA GLU A 84 -7.40 -18.41 -8.15
C GLU A 84 -8.17 -17.17 -7.70
N TRP A 85 -9.15 -16.76 -8.49
CA TRP A 85 -9.99 -15.61 -8.19
C TRP A 85 -11.46 -16.01 -8.12
N LYS A 86 -12.11 -15.59 -7.03
CA LYS A 86 -13.55 -15.63 -6.85
C LYS A 86 -14.04 -14.20 -6.62
N PRO A 87 -15.12 -13.75 -7.30
CA PRO A 87 -15.63 -12.39 -7.12
C PRO A 87 -16.04 -12.17 -5.66
N ARG A 88 -15.43 -11.18 -4.99
CA ARG A 88 -15.78 -10.81 -3.61
C ARG A 88 -16.62 -9.53 -3.54
N ARG A 89 -16.67 -8.76 -4.64
CA ARG A 89 -17.52 -7.59 -4.79
C ARG A 89 -18.37 -7.73 -6.05
N SER A 90 -19.67 -7.47 -5.91
CA SER A 90 -20.64 -7.52 -7.02
C SER A 90 -20.51 -6.33 -7.98
N LYS A 91 -19.93 -5.21 -7.54
CA LYS A 91 -19.69 -4.03 -8.38
C LYS A 91 -18.36 -4.17 -9.12
N LYS A 92 -18.43 -4.20 -10.45
CA LYS A 92 -17.25 -4.06 -11.32
C LYS A 92 -16.61 -2.69 -11.12
N ARG A 93 -15.28 -2.66 -11.05
CA ARG A 93 -14.55 -1.39 -10.96
C ARG A 93 -14.63 -0.67 -12.32
N LYS A 94 -15.15 0.56 -12.31
CA LYS A 94 -15.38 1.34 -13.55
C LYS A 94 -14.08 1.87 -14.19
N ARG A 95 -12.99 2.02 -13.42
CA ARG A 95 -11.71 2.55 -13.88
C ARG A 95 -10.57 1.62 -13.46
N LYS A 96 -9.79 1.14 -14.43
CA LYS A 96 -8.57 0.36 -14.17
C LYS A 96 -7.49 1.27 -13.58
N ARG A 97 -6.58 0.69 -12.81
CA ARG A 97 -5.36 1.40 -12.40
C ARG A 97 -4.49 1.65 -13.64
N THR A 98 -3.82 2.80 -13.66
CA THR A 98 -2.82 3.12 -14.69
C THR A 98 -1.48 2.56 -14.23
N PRO A 99 -0.96 1.49 -14.87
CA PRO A 99 0.35 0.94 -14.52
C PRO A 99 1.43 1.99 -14.81
N ARG A 100 2.34 2.19 -13.86
CA ARG A 100 3.48 3.11 -14.00
C ARG A 100 4.65 2.54 -13.22
N LEU A 101 5.81 2.42 -13.84
CA LEU A 101 7.03 2.02 -13.13
C LEU A 101 7.39 3.08 -12.08
N MET A 102 7.84 2.65 -10.90
CA MET A 102 8.63 3.51 -10.02
C MET A 102 9.97 3.75 -10.74
N SER A 103 10.20 4.98 -11.16
CA SER A 103 11.52 5.43 -11.61
C SER A 103 12.31 5.76 -10.35
N GLU A 104 13.30 4.95 -10.00
CA GLU A 104 14.39 5.48 -9.18
C GLU A 104 15.18 6.48 -10.04
N ILE A 105 15.59 7.57 -9.40
CA ILE A 105 16.08 8.84 -9.96
C ILE A 105 14.95 9.78 -10.43
N GLY A 106 14.16 10.26 -9.47
CA GLY A 106 13.92 11.70 -9.48
C GLY A 106 15.22 12.34 -9.00
N GLU A 107 15.93 13.07 -9.88
CA GLU A 107 16.89 14.07 -9.41
C GLU A 107 16.24 14.86 -8.26
N PRO A 108 16.98 15.21 -7.18
CA PRO A 108 16.42 16.05 -6.14
C PRO A 108 15.83 17.29 -6.81
N ARG A 109 14.50 17.44 -6.74
CA ARG A 109 13.85 18.66 -7.23
C ARG A 109 14.30 19.77 -6.30
N ILE A 110 15.27 20.56 -6.74
CA ILE A 110 15.66 21.79 -6.08
C ILE A 110 14.47 22.73 -6.22
N TYR A 111 13.66 22.83 -5.16
CA TYR A 111 12.70 23.91 -5.06
C TYR A 111 13.48 25.17 -4.70
N TYR A 112 13.39 26.19 -5.54
CA TYR A 112 13.92 27.52 -5.21
C TYR A 112 13.06 28.09 -4.09
N ILE A 113 13.59 28.07 -2.86
CA ILE A 113 13.05 28.87 -1.76
C ILE A 113 13.54 30.29 -2.05
N SER A 114 12.63 31.15 -2.52
CA SER A 114 12.95 32.56 -2.72
C SER A 114 13.40 33.14 -1.38
N PRO A 115 14.57 33.79 -1.28
CA PRO A 115 14.91 34.57 -0.10
C PRO A 115 13.83 35.65 0.03
N GLU A 116 13.08 35.60 1.13
CA GLU A 116 12.17 36.69 1.46
C GLU A 116 12.98 38.00 1.52
N HIS A 117 12.42 39.05 0.93
CA HIS A 117 12.93 40.42 1.00
C HIS A 117 12.31 41.14 2.20
#